data_AF-A0A7C6BTA9-F1
#
_entry.id   AF-A0A7C6BTA9-F1
#
_cell.length_a   1.000
_cell.length_b   1.000
_cell.length_c   1.000
_cell.angle_alpha   90.00
_cell.angle_beta   90.00
_cell.angle_gamma   90.00
#
_symmetry.space_group_name_H-M   'P 1'
#
loop_
_entity.id
_entity.type
_entity.pdbx_description
1 polymer ?
#
loop_
_entity_poly.entity_id
_entity_poly.type
_entity_poly.pdbx_seq_one_letter_code
_entity_poly.pdbx_strand_id
1 'polypeptide(L)'
;MTNHIEGIGNGSNTYQAFVFIKDCLITEKMILEHCEIIPWRGLECNDKLDSLQDFLTHMGLNILEHTAETLSRCKNNQPTVVIHFPIINADNIDIVGEIIEKEGQMLCDLLAVLRDGYPSMYGSLLLDPSNSTYYKIYDQTYTGNLVGGLIAGEDQDYIKRCMNNLKNNEVLQLYLALYNDARKEKNIEILYFRLWNLLETIALSKGFKGNPRVDWNGRPGKDWKGNIISDNNRLEIKHAQELVFELIRTVFNSAGLPENLYSHNLNQGLVHQLIPIWYRHRNCLVHGGGCFADDPNFCDRHDNRYINCNTAHNEIVSSNNGIRNAFNDSYLRSLKDTVNEVLRAELY
;
A
#
# COMPACT_ATOMS: atom_id res chain seq x y z
N MET A 1 -20.45 40.93 -11.39
CA MET A 1 -19.83 40.73 -10.07
C MET A 1 -18.41 40.28 -10.34
N THR A 2 -17.41 41.03 -9.91
CA THR A 2 -16.02 40.58 -9.96
C THR A 2 -15.85 39.48 -8.92
N ASN A 3 -15.67 38.23 -9.36
CA ASN A 3 -15.37 37.12 -8.47
C ASN A 3 -14.01 37.39 -7.82
N HIS A 4 -14.02 37.84 -6.57
CA HIS A 4 -12.83 38.03 -5.78
C HIS A 4 -12.42 36.67 -5.21
N ILE A 5 -11.18 36.24 -5.48
CA ILE A 5 -10.61 35.04 -4.85
C ILE A 5 -10.03 35.49 -3.50
N GLU A 6 -10.42 34.84 -2.41
CA GLU A 6 -9.89 35.12 -1.08
C GLU A 6 -8.52 34.47 -0.90
N GLY A 7 -7.59 35.16 -0.24
CA GLY A 7 -6.29 34.57 0.06
C GLY A 7 -6.36 33.48 1.12
N ILE A 8 -5.43 32.52 1.07
CA ILE A 8 -5.27 31.48 2.09
C ILE A 8 -4.04 31.74 2.96
N GLY A 9 -4.09 31.33 4.24
CA GLY A 9 -2.99 31.51 5.19
C GLY A 9 -3.02 32.86 5.92
N ASN A 10 -2.13 33.02 6.90
CA ASN A 10 -2.11 34.15 7.84
C ASN A 10 -0.72 34.77 8.07
N GLY A 11 0.26 34.50 7.20
CA GLY A 11 1.62 35.03 7.33
C GLY A 11 1.80 36.43 6.76
N SER A 12 3.00 36.97 6.96
CA SER A 12 3.34 38.36 6.63
C SER A 12 3.69 38.63 5.15
N ASN A 13 4.03 37.59 4.38
CA ASN A 13 4.41 37.70 2.97
C ASN A 13 3.35 37.07 2.08
N THR A 14 3.15 37.63 0.88
CA THR A 14 2.18 37.13 -0.10
C THR A 14 2.87 36.41 -1.26
N TYR A 15 2.49 35.17 -1.49
CA TYR A 15 3.00 34.28 -2.53
C TYR A 15 1.89 33.92 -3.53
N GLN A 16 2.29 33.37 -4.66
CA GLN A 16 1.39 32.71 -5.62
C GLN A 16 1.87 31.27 -5.84
N ALA A 17 0.93 30.37 -6.16
CA ALA A 17 1.27 28.99 -6.44
C ALA A 17 0.44 28.40 -7.58
N PHE A 18 1.06 27.47 -8.30
CA PHE A 18 0.44 26.62 -9.28
C PHE A 18 0.70 25.16 -8.92
N VAL A 19 -0.36 24.36 -8.82
CA VAL A 19 -0.27 22.92 -8.59
C VAL A 19 -0.74 22.22 -9.85
N PHE A 20 0.12 21.37 -10.41
CA PHE A 20 -0.15 20.64 -11.63
C PHE A 20 -0.67 19.24 -11.31
N ILE A 21 -1.83 18.92 -11.86
CA ILE A 21 -2.54 17.65 -11.66
C ILE A 21 -2.68 16.93 -13.00
N LYS A 22 -2.53 15.61 -12.99
CA LYS A 22 -2.79 14.72 -14.13
C LYS A 22 -3.96 13.79 -13.85
N ASP A 23 -4.40 13.08 -14.87
CA ASP A 23 -5.47 12.06 -14.82
C ASP A 23 -6.83 12.63 -14.39
N CYS A 24 -7.07 13.90 -14.74
CA CYS A 24 -8.33 14.59 -14.50
C CYS A 24 -8.68 15.48 -15.69
N LEU A 25 -9.84 15.22 -16.33
CA LEU A 25 -10.33 16.05 -17.42
C LEU A 25 -11.24 17.14 -16.87
N ILE A 26 -10.80 18.39 -17.00
CA ILE A 26 -11.62 19.58 -16.80
C ILE A 26 -11.55 20.40 -18.08
N THR A 27 -12.72 20.78 -18.61
CA THR A 27 -12.85 21.46 -19.89
C THR A 27 -13.14 22.95 -19.76
N GLU A 28 -13.56 23.39 -18.58
CA GLU A 28 -13.90 24.78 -18.28
C GLU A 28 -13.16 25.27 -17.05
N LYS A 29 -12.77 26.54 -17.06
CA LYS A 29 -12.15 27.18 -15.90
C LYS A 29 -13.18 27.28 -14.76
N MET A 30 -12.78 26.85 -13.57
CA MET A 30 -13.58 26.95 -12.35
C MET A 30 -12.94 27.93 -11.39
N ILE A 31 -13.73 28.79 -10.75
CA ILE A 31 -13.26 29.71 -9.71
C ILE A 31 -13.85 29.20 -8.39
N LEU A 32 -12.98 28.91 -7.43
CA LEU A 32 -13.31 28.50 -6.07
C LEU A 32 -12.98 29.65 -5.11
N GLU A 33 -13.21 29.43 -3.82
CA GLU A 33 -13.02 30.44 -2.77
C GLU A 33 -11.57 30.96 -2.72
N HIS A 34 -10.58 30.05 -2.70
CA HIS A 34 -9.16 30.39 -2.54
C HIS A 34 -8.29 30.11 -3.76
N CYS A 35 -8.85 29.54 -4.82
CA CYS A 35 -8.10 29.13 -5.99
C CYS A 35 -8.98 29.08 -7.24
N GLU A 36 -8.34 28.85 -8.38
CA GLU A 36 -9.02 28.55 -9.62
C GLU A 36 -8.44 27.29 -10.26
N ILE A 37 -9.31 26.48 -10.87
CA ILE A 37 -8.93 25.28 -11.61
C ILE A 37 -8.95 25.63 -13.08
N ILE A 38 -7.82 25.45 -13.74
CA ILE A 38 -7.58 25.84 -15.14
C ILE A 38 -7.37 24.56 -15.96
N PRO A 39 -8.20 24.29 -16.98
CA PRO A 39 -7.92 23.28 -17.99
C PRO A 39 -6.53 23.45 -18.58
N TRP A 40 -5.75 22.38 -18.67
CA TRP A 40 -4.40 22.45 -19.22
C TRP A 40 -4.16 21.37 -20.27
N ARG A 41 -3.12 21.58 -21.08
CA ARG A 41 -2.74 20.63 -22.13
C ARG A 41 -2.20 19.36 -21.48
N GLY A 42 -2.77 18.22 -21.86
CA GLY A 42 -2.36 16.92 -21.34
C GLY A 42 -0.88 16.60 -21.58
N LEU A 43 -0.38 15.63 -20.83
CA LEU A 43 1.04 15.25 -20.86
C LEU A 43 1.37 14.45 -22.12
N GLU A 44 2.54 14.75 -22.69
CA GLU A 44 3.16 13.89 -23.69
C GLU A 44 3.69 12.60 -23.05
N CYS A 45 4.10 11.65 -23.88
CA CYS A 45 4.65 10.37 -23.46
C CYS A 45 6.13 10.24 -23.82
N ASN A 46 6.86 11.37 -23.91
CA ASN A 46 8.23 11.44 -24.44
C ASN A 46 9.17 10.51 -23.70
N ASP A 47 9.25 10.56 -22.36
CA ASP A 47 10.15 9.67 -21.60
C ASP A 47 9.90 8.17 -21.89
N LYS A 48 8.63 7.78 -22.08
CA LYS A 48 8.27 6.40 -22.43
C LYS A 48 8.68 6.06 -23.87
N LEU A 49 8.49 7.00 -24.79
CA LEU A 49 8.86 6.86 -26.19
C LEU A 49 10.38 6.82 -26.36
N ASP A 50 11.11 7.73 -25.71
CA ASP A 50 12.57 7.80 -25.71
C ASP A 50 13.15 6.52 -25.13
N SER A 51 12.61 6.02 -24.00
CA SER A 51 13.04 4.74 -23.41
C SER A 51 12.80 3.54 -24.34
N LEU A 52 11.64 3.48 -25.02
CA LEU A 52 11.38 2.46 -26.03
C LEU A 52 12.33 2.58 -27.22
N GLN A 53 12.59 3.81 -27.65
CA GLN A 53 13.43 4.12 -28.80
C GLN A 53 14.88 3.72 -28.55
N ASP A 54 15.41 4.05 -27.38
CA ASP A 54 16.74 3.64 -26.91
C ASP A 54 16.88 2.12 -26.88
N PHE A 55 15.87 1.41 -26.37
CA PHE A 55 15.86 -0.05 -26.36
C PHE A 55 15.87 -0.65 -27.77
N LEU A 56 15.05 -0.12 -28.68
CA LEU A 56 15.00 -0.60 -30.08
C LEU A 56 16.34 -0.39 -30.79
N THR A 57 16.94 0.79 -30.61
CA THR A 57 18.28 1.09 -31.15
C THR A 57 19.33 0.15 -30.57
N HIS A 58 19.32 -0.08 -29.26
CA HIS A 58 20.24 -1.00 -28.59
C HIS A 58 20.13 -2.44 -29.14
N MET A 59 18.90 -2.90 -29.42
CA MET A 59 18.63 -4.23 -29.97
C MET A 59 18.82 -4.32 -31.49
N GLY A 60 19.17 -3.22 -32.18
CA GLY A 60 19.30 -3.17 -33.64
C GLY A 60 17.96 -3.35 -34.37
N LEU A 61 16.85 -3.00 -33.72
CA LEU A 61 15.50 -3.06 -34.26
C LEU A 61 15.09 -1.74 -34.91
N ASN A 62 14.02 -1.79 -35.71
CA ASN A 62 13.48 -0.60 -36.36
C ASN A 62 12.95 0.40 -35.33
N ILE A 63 13.36 1.66 -35.53
CA ILE A 63 12.95 2.83 -34.76
C ILE A 63 11.46 3.10 -34.97
N LEU A 64 10.77 3.58 -33.92
CA LEU A 64 9.38 4.01 -34.03
C LEU A 64 9.33 5.38 -34.71
N GLU A 65 8.54 5.54 -35.76
CA GLU A 65 8.24 6.88 -36.27
C GLU A 65 7.30 7.58 -35.28
N HIS A 66 7.80 8.62 -34.60
CA HIS A 66 6.96 9.47 -33.77
C HIS A 66 6.01 10.28 -34.67
N THR A 67 4.79 9.80 -34.85
CA THR A 67 3.76 10.56 -35.56
C THR A 67 3.18 11.62 -34.62
N ALA A 68 2.89 12.81 -35.16
CA ALA A 68 2.16 13.86 -34.43
C ALA A 68 0.81 13.34 -33.88
N GLU A 69 0.21 12.36 -34.54
CA GLU A 69 -0.98 11.65 -34.08
C GLU A 69 -0.74 10.88 -32.78
N THR A 70 0.38 10.16 -32.66
CA THR A 70 0.73 9.41 -31.43
C THR A 70 0.90 10.35 -30.25
N LEU A 71 1.62 11.46 -30.45
CA LEU A 71 1.80 12.48 -29.41
C LEU A 71 0.47 13.13 -29.02
N SER A 72 -0.38 13.46 -29.99
CA SER A 72 -1.73 13.99 -29.76
C SER A 72 -2.60 13.02 -28.95
N ARG A 73 -2.56 11.72 -29.29
CA ARG A 73 -3.27 10.68 -28.54
C ARG A 73 -2.75 10.55 -27.11
N CYS A 74 -1.43 10.66 -26.90
CA CYS A 74 -0.85 10.66 -25.54
C CYS A 74 -1.39 11.83 -24.70
N LYS A 75 -1.45 13.05 -25.27
CA LYS A 75 -2.01 14.22 -24.59
C LYS A 75 -3.48 14.02 -24.21
N ASN A 76 -4.28 13.48 -25.13
CA ASN A 76 -5.71 13.26 -24.89
C ASN A 76 -5.97 12.18 -23.83
N ASN A 77 -5.09 11.18 -23.73
CA ASN A 77 -5.21 10.10 -22.75
C ASN A 77 -4.63 10.45 -21.37
N GLN A 78 -3.92 11.57 -21.24
CA GLN A 78 -3.34 12.05 -19.99
C GLN A 78 -3.75 13.50 -19.74
N PRO A 79 -5.05 13.78 -19.54
CA PRO A 79 -5.53 15.14 -19.33
C PRO A 79 -4.94 15.72 -18.04
N THR A 80 -4.68 17.02 -18.07
CA THR A 80 -4.11 17.74 -16.93
C THR A 80 -4.91 18.98 -16.61
N VAL A 81 -4.80 19.41 -15.36
CA VAL A 81 -5.33 20.68 -14.88
C VAL A 81 -4.29 21.38 -14.02
N VAL A 82 -4.42 22.69 -13.91
CA VAL A 82 -3.61 23.51 -13.01
C VAL A 82 -4.53 24.13 -11.98
N ILE A 83 -4.23 23.94 -10.70
CA ILE A 83 -4.82 24.72 -9.63
C ILE A 83 -3.93 25.94 -9.41
N HIS A 84 -4.49 27.13 -9.58
CA HIS A 84 -3.80 28.38 -9.33
C HIS A 84 -4.33 29.01 -8.04
N PHE A 85 -3.42 29.21 -7.09
CA PHE A 85 -3.65 29.93 -5.84
C PHE A 85 -3.04 31.33 -5.98
N PRO A 86 -3.86 32.36 -6.24
CA PRO A 86 -3.35 33.70 -6.58
C PRO A 86 -2.82 34.46 -5.37
N ILE A 87 -3.23 34.10 -4.15
CA ILE A 87 -2.87 34.80 -2.92
C ILE A 87 -2.69 33.77 -1.81
N ILE A 88 -1.44 33.58 -1.37
CA ILE A 88 -1.09 32.76 -0.20
C ILE A 88 -0.29 33.62 0.76
N ASN A 89 -0.78 33.80 1.97
CA ASN A 89 -0.10 34.56 3.02
C ASN A 89 0.64 33.61 3.97
N ALA A 90 1.97 33.67 3.97
CA ALA A 90 2.83 32.81 4.77
C ALA A 90 4.09 33.55 5.22
N ASP A 91 4.76 33.06 6.26
CA ASP A 91 5.99 33.70 6.74
C ASP A 91 7.20 33.34 5.88
N ASN A 92 7.22 32.13 5.30
CA ASN A 92 8.27 31.64 4.42
C ASN A 92 7.69 30.67 3.38
N ILE A 93 8.52 30.30 2.41
CA ILE A 93 8.11 29.48 1.28
C ILE A 93 7.87 28.00 1.63
N ASP A 94 8.49 27.49 2.70
CA ASP A 94 8.28 26.11 3.14
C ASP A 94 6.83 25.92 3.63
N ILE A 95 6.33 26.90 4.38
CA ILE A 95 4.92 26.94 4.82
C ILE A 95 3.97 27.01 3.62
N VAL A 96 4.32 27.78 2.59
CA VAL A 96 3.51 27.84 1.34
C VAL A 96 3.41 26.45 0.71
N GLY A 97 4.54 25.74 0.61
CA GLY A 97 4.61 24.38 0.10
C GLY A 97 3.68 23.42 0.84
N GLU A 98 3.70 23.44 2.17
CA GLU A 98 2.81 22.60 2.99
C GLU A 98 1.32 22.93 2.77
N ILE A 99 0.98 24.23 2.69
CA ILE A 99 -0.39 24.69 2.42
C ILE A 99 -0.88 24.18 1.06
N ILE A 100 -0.11 24.40 -0.01
CA ILE A 100 -0.56 24.05 -1.37
C ILE A 100 -0.61 22.53 -1.60
N GLU A 101 0.26 21.76 -0.94
CA GLU A 101 0.24 20.30 -1.02
C GLU A 101 -1.02 19.76 -0.35
N LYS A 102 -1.35 20.28 0.83
CA LYS A 102 -2.55 19.88 1.56
C LYS A 102 -3.82 20.25 0.79
N GLU A 103 -3.96 21.51 0.37
CA GLU A 103 -5.14 21.98 -0.37
C GLU A 103 -5.25 21.32 -1.75
N GLY A 104 -4.13 21.17 -2.46
CA GLY A 104 -4.07 20.48 -3.74
C GLY A 104 -4.47 19.01 -3.64
N GLN A 105 -4.04 18.31 -2.57
CA GLN A 105 -4.44 16.92 -2.33
C GLN A 105 -5.93 16.83 -1.99
N MET A 106 -6.46 17.72 -1.15
CA MET A 106 -7.89 17.75 -0.84
C MET A 106 -8.75 17.97 -2.10
N LEU A 107 -8.32 18.84 -3.01
CA LEU A 107 -8.97 19.05 -4.30
C LEU A 107 -8.84 17.83 -5.22
N CYS A 108 -7.69 17.15 -5.25
CA CYS A 108 -7.56 15.88 -5.96
C CYS A 108 -8.59 14.86 -5.44
N ASP A 109 -8.66 14.68 -4.12
CA ASP A 109 -9.56 13.69 -3.50
C ASP A 109 -11.03 14.00 -3.80
N LEU A 110 -11.42 15.28 -3.76
CA LEU A 110 -12.78 15.70 -4.13
C LEU A 110 -13.06 15.45 -5.62
N LEU A 111 -12.14 15.82 -6.51
CA LEU A 111 -12.30 15.62 -7.94
C LEU A 111 -12.34 14.14 -8.31
N ALA A 112 -11.61 13.28 -7.59
CA ALA A 112 -11.65 11.83 -7.77
C ALA A 112 -13.08 11.30 -7.60
N VAL A 113 -13.74 11.72 -6.51
CA VAL A 113 -15.14 11.35 -6.22
C VAL A 113 -16.11 11.91 -7.27
N LEU A 114 -15.95 13.17 -7.66
CA LEU A 114 -16.89 13.85 -8.56
C LEU A 114 -16.77 13.43 -10.03
N ARG A 115 -15.61 12.93 -10.45
CA ARG A 115 -15.30 12.67 -11.87
C ARG A 115 -14.98 11.21 -12.15
N ASP A 116 -15.04 10.34 -11.13
CA ASP A 116 -14.66 8.93 -11.23
C ASP A 116 -13.27 8.75 -11.86
N GLY A 117 -12.36 9.66 -11.49
CA GLY A 117 -10.97 9.69 -11.95
C GLY A 117 -10.01 9.47 -10.79
N TYR A 118 -8.71 9.37 -11.09
CA TYR A 118 -7.65 9.22 -10.09
C TYR A 118 -6.66 10.38 -10.20
N PRO A 119 -7.11 11.65 -10.01
CA PRO A 119 -6.25 12.81 -10.07
C PRO A 119 -5.04 12.66 -9.14
N SER A 120 -3.87 13.04 -9.64
CA SER A 120 -2.66 13.10 -8.83
C SER A 120 -1.84 14.32 -9.16
N MET A 121 -1.29 14.96 -8.13
CA MET A 121 -0.32 16.04 -8.32
C MET A 121 0.98 15.47 -8.88
N TYR A 122 1.57 16.14 -9.88
CA TYR A 122 2.88 15.76 -10.43
C TYR A 122 3.91 16.88 -10.34
N GLY A 123 3.50 18.12 -10.09
CA GLY A 123 4.43 19.18 -9.72
C GLY A 123 3.75 20.40 -9.12
N SER A 124 4.54 21.28 -8.56
CA SER A 124 4.14 22.61 -8.12
C SER A 124 5.15 23.67 -8.50
N LEU A 125 4.66 24.89 -8.68
CA LEU A 125 5.43 26.09 -8.96
C LEU A 125 4.99 27.17 -7.97
N LEU A 126 5.95 27.78 -7.27
CA LEU A 126 5.75 28.84 -6.30
C LEU A 126 6.43 30.10 -6.81
N LEU A 127 5.74 31.24 -6.66
CA LEU A 127 6.27 32.57 -6.93
C LEU A 127 6.27 33.36 -5.62
N ASP A 128 7.45 33.88 -5.26
CA ASP A 128 7.60 34.73 -4.09
C ASP A 128 7.27 36.22 -4.41
N PRO A 129 7.22 37.11 -3.39
CA PRO A 129 6.94 38.54 -3.62
C PRO A 129 7.95 39.24 -4.55
N SER A 130 9.15 38.67 -4.72
CA SER A 130 10.19 39.16 -5.62
C SER A 130 10.11 38.57 -7.04
N ASN A 131 9.10 37.75 -7.31
CA ASN A 131 8.94 36.93 -8.52
C ASN A 131 10.06 35.90 -8.71
N SER A 132 10.74 35.47 -7.65
CA SER A 132 11.60 34.30 -7.71
C SER A 132 10.75 33.04 -7.77
N THR A 133 11.18 32.11 -8.63
CA THR A 133 10.43 30.89 -8.95
C THR A 133 11.05 29.69 -8.25
N TYR A 134 10.21 28.92 -7.57
CA TYR A 134 10.58 27.66 -6.92
C TYR A 134 9.68 26.55 -7.45
N TYR A 135 10.22 25.36 -7.67
CA TYR A 135 9.43 24.25 -8.19
C TYR A 135 9.73 22.96 -7.44
N LYS A 136 8.73 22.08 -7.39
CA LYS A 136 8.84 20.72 -6.85
C LYS A 136 8.17 19.76 -7.81
N ILE A 137 8.85 18.66 -8.15
CA ILE A 137 8.27 17.56 -8.92
C ILE A 137 7.86 16.46 -7.93
N TYR A 138 6.62 16.02 -8.02
CA TYR A 138 6.08 14.95 -7.18
C TYR A 138 6.28 13.61 -7.88
N ASP A 139 7.53 13.16 -7.94
CA ASP A 139 7.81 11.82 -8.41
C ASP A 139 7.56 10.80 -7.30
N GLN A 140 6.83 9.73 -7.63
CA GLN A 140 6.81 8.57 -6.76
C GLN A 140 8.21 7.96 -6.79
N THR A 141 8.96 8.14 -5.70
CA THR A 141 10.27 7.49 -5.55
C THR A 141 10.11 6.00 -5.75
N TYR A 142 10.99 5.40 -6.56
CA TYR A 142 11.04 3.95 -6.70
C TYR A 142 11.24 3.32 -5.33
N THR A 143 10.23 2.59 -4.85
CA THR A 143 10.23 1.87 -3.57
C THR A 143 10.40 0.36 -3.75
N GLY A 144 10.75 -0.06 -4.97
CA GLY A 144 10.94 -1.46 -5.33
C GLY A 144 12.29 -2.03 -4.87
N ASN A 145 12.71 -3.11 -5.51
CA ASN A 145 13.96 -3.80 -5.21
C ASN A 145 15.20 -2.93 -5.55
N LEU A 146 15.98 -2.59 -4.53
CA LEU A 146 17.29 -1.90 -4.70
C LEU A 146 18.44 -2.87 -5.01
N VAL A 147 18.16 -4.17 -4.96
CA VAL A 147 19.09 -5.25 -5.32
C VAL A 147 18.55 -5.91 -6.59
N GLY A 148 19.45 -6.26 -7.50
CA GLY A 148 19.15 -6.99 -8.74
C GLY A 148 19.90 -8.32 -8.83
N GLY A 149 19.74 -9.01 -9.95
CA GLY A 149 20.36 -10.31 -10.21
C GLY A 149 19.73 -11.46 -9.41
N LEU A 150 20.41 -12.62 -9.39
CA LEU A 150 19.89 -13.85 -8.79
C LEU A 150 19.46 -13.69 -7.33
N ILE A 151 20.16 -12.88 -6.55
CA ILE A 151 19.85 -12.61 -5.13
C ILE A 151 18.50 -11.88 -4.99
N ALA A 152 18.12 -11.09 -5.98
CA ALA A 152 16.82 -10.41 -6.03
C ALA A 152 15.70 -11.28 -6.61
N GLY A 153 15.99 -12.55 -6.95
CA GLY A 153 15.04 -13.48 -7.54
C GLY A 153 15.00 -13.46 -9.07
N GLU A 154 15.98 -12.85 -9.74
CA GLU A 154 16.08 -12.83 -11.21
C GLU A 154 16.65 -14.15 -11.77
N ASP A 155 16.19 -15.29 -11.27
CA ASP A 155 16.49 -16.62 -11.82
C ASP A 155 15.52 -16.91 -12.99
N GLN A 156 16.07 -16.95 -14.21
CA GLN A 156 15.30 -17.14 -15.42
C GLN A 156 14.49 -18.44 -15.43
N ASP A 157 15.06 -19.55 -14.94
CA ASP A 157 14.38 -20.84 -14.97
C ASP A 157 13.31 -20.93 -13.89
N TYR A 158 13.56 -20.34 -12.73
CA TYR A 158 12.53 -20.14 -11.70
C TYR A 158 11.36 -19.31 -12.23
N ILE A 159 11.63 -18.15 -12.82
CA ILE A 159 10.60 -17.26 -13.38
C ILE A 159 9.79 -17.97 -14.48
N LYS A 160 10.44 -18.72 -15.39
CA LYS A 160 9.74 -19.50 -16.41
C LYS A 160 8.77 -20.52 -15.81
N ARG A 161 9.19 -21.24 -14.76
CA ARG A 161 8.33 -22.21 -14.06
C ARG A 161 7.12 -21.50 -13.43
N CYS A 162 7.34 -20.42 -12.68
CA CYS A 162 6.27 -19.65 -12.06
C CYS A 162 5.30 -19.09 -13.11
N MET A 163 5.80 -18.56 -14.23
CA MET A 163 4.98 -18.06 -15.34
C MET A 163 4.12 -19.16 -15.98
N ASN A 164 4.67 -20.37 -16.16
CA ASN A 164 3.92 -21.49 -16.71
C ASN A 164 2.81 -21.96 -15.75
N ASN A 165 3.08 -21.97 -14.45
CA ASN A 165 2.08 -22.28 -13.44
C ASN A 165 0.98 -21.22 -13.43
N LEU A 166 1.37 -19.93 -13.38
CA LEU A 166 0.46 -18.79 -13.35
C LEU A 166 -0.49 -18.75 -14.55
N LYS A 167 0.02 -18.98 -15.77
CA LYS A 167 -0.79 -18.96 -17.00
C LYS A 167 -1.95 -19.95 -17.00
N ASN A 168 -1.80 -21.07 -16.29
CA ASN A 168 -2.78 -22.16 -16.29
C ASN A 168 -3.60 -22.21 -14.99
N ASN A 169 -3.43 -21.25 -14.08
CA ASN A 169 -4.04 -21.26 -12.75
C ASN A 169 -4.65 -19.89 -12.41
N GLU A 170 -5.95 -19.73 -12.68
CA GLU A 170 -6.72 -18.50 -12.40
C GLU A 170 -6.75 -18.15 -10.90
N VAL A 171 -6.75 -19.15 -10.02
CA VAL A 171 -6.73 -18.95 -8.57
C VAL A 171 -5.40 -18.32 -8.14
N LEU A 172 -4.29 -18.78 -8.70
CA LEU A 172 -2.97 -18.21 -8.44
C LEU A 172 -2.84 -16.77 -9.01
N GLN A 173 -3.46 -16.51 -10.17
CA GLN A 173 -3.56 -15.14 -10.71
C GLN A 173 -4.31 -14.21 -9.77
N LEU A 174 -5.42 -14.68 -9.19
CA LEU A 174 -6.16 -13.93 -8.17
C LEU A 174 -5.30 -13.65 -6.93
N TYR A 175 -4.54 -14.64 -6.44
CA TYR A 175 -3.66 -14.43 -5.28
C TYR A 175 -2.60 -13.36 -5.52
N LEU A 176 -1.98 -13.37 -6.70
CA LEU A 176 -1.00 -12.34 -7.07
C LEU A 176 -1.65 -10.96 -7.24
N ALA A 177 -2.88 -10.89 -7.79
CA ALA A 177 -3.62 -9.63 -7.89
C ALA A 177 -3.92 -9.05 -6.50
N LEU A 178 -4.46 -9.86 -5.58
CA LEU A 178 -4.74 -9.46 -4.20
C LEU A 178 -3.46 -9.01 -3.46
N TYR A 179 -2.36 -9.71 -3.68
CA TYR A 179 -1.06 -9.33 -3.11
C TYR A 179 -0.56 -8.00 -3.64
N ASN A 180 -0.67 -7.75 -4.95
CA ASN A 180 -0.28 -6.49 -5.57
C ASN A 180 -1.14 -5.30 -5.08
N ASP A 181 -2.44 -5.52 -4.87
CA ASP A 181 -3.33 -4.52 -4.27
C ASP A 181 -2.93 -4.22 -2.83
N ALA A 182 -2.59 -5.26 -2.05
CA ALA A 182 -2.05 -5.08 -0.71
C ALA A 182 -0.76 -4.24 -0.76
N ARG A 183 0.18 -4.53 -1.66
CA ARG A 183 1.45 -3.77 -1.74
C ARG A 183 1.30 -2.29 -2.07
N LYS A 184 0.21 -1.90 -2.76
CA LYS A 184 -0.10 -0.50 -3.09
C LYS A 184 -0.81 0.24 -1.95
N GLU A 185 -1.31 -0.48 -0.96
CA GLU A 185 -2.04 0.09 0.16
C GLU A 185 -1.11 0.92 1.07
N LYS A 186 -1.51 2.16 1.33
CA LYS A 186 -0.75 3.10 2.17
C LYS A 186 -1.26 3.11 3.61
N ASN A 187 -2.54 2.83 3.82
CA ASN A 187 -3.11 2.75 5.15
C ASN A 187 -2.70 1.43 5.82
N ILE A 188 -2.02 1.53 6.96
CA ILE A 188 -1.44 0.39 7.68
C ILE A 188 -2.52 -0.64 8.09
N GLU A 189 -3.66 -0.18 8.59
CA GLU A 189 -4.71 -1.09 9.07
C GLU A 189 -5.38 -1.82 7.90
N ILE A 190 -5.61 -1.12 6.78
CA ILE A 190 -6.11 -1.74 5.55
C ILE A 190 -5.07 -2.72 4.98
N LEU A 191 -3.78 -2.41 5.10
CA LEU A 191 -2.70 -3.28 4.66
C LEU A 191 -2.65 -4.59 5.46
N TYR A 192 -2.77 -4.54 6.79
CA TYR A 192 -2.95 -5.73 7.63
C TYR A 192 -4.14 -6.57 7.18
N PHE A 193 -5.28 -5.93 6.95
CA PHE A 193 -6.51 -6.58 6.50
C PHE A 193 -6.34 -7.26 5.14
N ARG A 194 -5.76 -6.57 4.15
CA ARG A 194 -5.56 -7.11 2.79
C ARG A 194 -4.60 -8.31 2.82
N LEU A 195 -3.49 -8.20 3.54
CA LEU A 195 -2.52 -9.30 3.68
C LEU A 195 -3.11 -10.50 4.42
N TRP A 196 -3.85 -10.26 5.50
CA TRP A 196 -4.55 -11.33 6.22
C TRP A 196 -5.59 -12.02 5.34
N ASN A 197 -6.44 -11.25 4.64
CA ASN A 197 -7.47 -11.83 3.78
C ASN A 197 -6.88 -12.65 2.65
N LEU A 198 -5.70 -12.29 2.14
CA LEU A 198 -4.98 -13.13 1.20
C LEU A 198 -4.62 -14.49 1.82
N LEU A 199 -4.02 -14.52 3.01
CA LEU A 199 -3.74 -15.78 3.72
C LEU A 199 -5.01 -16.59 3.97
N GLU A 200 -6.09 -15.94 4.40
CA GLU A 200 -7.38 -16.57 4.65
C GLU A 200 -7.97 -17.18 3.36
N THR A 201 -7.88 -16.45 2.25
CA THR A 201 -8.35 -16.92 0.94
C THR A 201 -7.56 -18.14 0.47
N ILE A 202 -6.23 -18.11 0.62
CA ILE A 202 -5.37 -19.27 0.31
C ILE A 202 -5.73 -20.44 1.22
N ALA A 203 -5.84 -20.22 2.53
CA ALA A 203 -6.13 -21.27 3.50
C ALA A 203 -7.49 -21.95 3.27
N LEU A 204 -8.51 -21.18 2.89
CA LEU A 204 -9.83 -21.71 2.53
C LEU A 204 -9.78 -22.65 1.33
N SER A 205 -8.91 -22.37 0.36
CA SER A 205 -8.75 -23.23 -0.83
C SER A 205 -8.11 -24.59 -0.54
N LYS A 206 -7.38 -24.72 0.58
CA LYS A 206 -6.63 -25.94 0.93
C LYS A 206 -7.48 -27.03 1.59
N GLY A 207 -8.77 -26.78 1.87
CA GLY A 207 -9.66 -27.78 2.44
C GLY A 207 -9.33 -28.16 3.88
N PHE A 208 -8.70 -27.28 4.66
CA PHE A 208 -8.36 -27.57 6.07
C PHE A 208 -9.57 -27.63 7.01
N LYS A 209 -10.71 -27.06 6.62
CA LYS A 209 -11.91 -26.98 7.47
C LYS A 209 -12.45 -28.38 7.79
N GLY A 210 -12.66 -28.64 9.07
CA GLY A 210 -13.10 -29.95 9.58
C GLY A 210 -11.95 -30.91 9.91
N ASN A 211 -10.71 -30.62 9.52
CA ASN A 211 -9.56 -31.44 9.90
C ASN A 211 -9.29 -31.34 11.41
N PRO A 212 -8.67 -32.37 12.01
CA PRO A 212 -8.21 -32.30 13.39
C PRO A 212 -7.21 -31.17 13.60
N ARG A 213 -7.33 -30.47 14.71
CA ARG A 213 -6.32 -29.50 15.14
C ARG A 213 -5.05 -30.21 15.57
N VAL A 214 -3.94 -29.62 15.18
CA VAL A 214 -2.60 -30.07 15.53
C VAL A 214 -1.80 -28.90 16.11
N ASP A 215 -0.82 -29.21 16.94
CA ASP A 215 0.22 -28.24 17.32
C ASP A 215 1.15 -27.93 16.12
N TRP A 216 2.10 -27.02 16.30
CA TRP A 216 3.07 -26.67 15.25
C TRP A 216 3.80 -27.89 14.67
N ASN A 217 4.08 -28.88 15.52
CA ASN A 217 4.78 -30.12 15.18
C ASN A 217 3.85 -31.18 14.57
N GLY A 218 2.58 -30.88 14.32
CA GLY A 218 1.62 -31.80 13.73
C GLY A 218 1.01 -32.80 14.73
N ARG A 219 1.17 -32.61 16.04
CA ARG A 219 0.61 -33.54 17.04
C ARG A 219 -0.88 -33.26 17.25
N PRO A 220 -1.77 -34.24 17.02
CA PRO A 220 -3.22 -34.03 17.10
C PRO A 220 -3.70 -33.86 18.53
N GLY A 221 -4.89 -33.25 18.67
CA GLY A 221 -5.54 -33.05 19.97
C GLY A 221 -4.85 -32.00 20.84
N LYS A 222 -4.00 -31.17 20.23
CA LYS A 222 -3.33 -30.05 20.87
C LYS A 222 -3.68 -28.75 20.18
N ASP A 223 -3.75 -27.68 20.96
CA ASP A 223 -3.85 -26.33 20.41
C ASP A 223 -2.50 -25.87 19.85
N TRP A 224 -2.48 -24.72 19.17
CA TRP A 224 -1.25 -24.15 18.62
C TRP A 224 -0.21 -23.77 19.68
N LYS A 225 -0.58 -23.74 20.97
CA LYS A 225 0.36 -23.55 22.10
C LYS A 225 0.87 -24.88 22.67
N GLY A 226 0.46 -26.02 22.11
CA GLY A 226 0.82 -27.35 22.55
C GLY A 226 0.02 -27.90 23.75
N ASN A 227 -1.03 -27.18 24.19
CA ASN A 227 -1.91 -27.62 25.28
C ASN A 227 -2.88 -28.69 24.78
N ILE A 228 -3.23 -29.64 25.64
CA ILE A 228 -4.23 -30.67 25.32
C ILE A 228 -5.61 -30.01 25.17
N ILE A 229 -6.29 -30.30 24.06
CA ILE A 229 -7.67 -29.88 23.82
C ILE A 229 -8.60 -30.89 24.53
N SER A 230 -9.19 -30.46 25.63
CA SER A 230 -10.15 -31.26 26.40
C SER A 230 -11.60 -31.14 25.92
N ASP A 231 -11.89 -30.14 25.08
CA ASP A 231 -13.23 -29.88 24.54
C ASP A 231 -13.37 -30.45 23.13
N ASN A 232 -14.24 -31.46 22.98
CA ASN A 232 -14.50 -32.11 21.70
C ASN A 232 -14.95 -31.12 20.61
N ASN A 233 -15.63 -30.03 20.96
CA ASN A 233 -16.07 -29.02 19.97
C ASN A 233 -14.91 -28.21 19.38
N ARG A 234 -13.74 -28.24 20.01
CA ARG A 234 -12.52 -27.54 19.61
C ARG A 234 -11.49 -28.47 18.95
N LEU A 235 -11.79 -29.74 18.75
CA LEU A 235 -10.87 -30.69 18.12
C LEU A 235 -10.72 -30.46 16.62
N GLU A 236 -11.64 -29.75 15.98
CA GLU A 236 -11.62 -29.51 14.53
C GLU A 236 -11.32 -28.05 14.19
N ILE A 237 -10.71 -27.86 13.02
CA ILE A 237 -10.46 -26.55 12.42
C ILE A 237 -11.80 -25.97 11.90
N LYS A 238 -12.20 -24.81 12.42
CA LYS A 238 -13.49 -24.18 12.08
C LYS A 238 -13.36 -22.72 11.70
N HIS A 239 -12.43 -21.99 12.31
CA HIS A 239 -12.34 -20.54 12.22
C HIS A 239 -11.18 -20.09 11.32
N ALA A 240 -11.30 -18.87 10.76
CA ALA A 240 -10.30 -18.27 9.87
C ALA A 240 -8.88 -18.29 10.45
N GLN A 241 -8.73 -17.95 11.73
CA GLN A 241 -7.44 -17.97 12.42
C GLN A 241 -6.79 -19.37 12.41
N GLU A 242 -7.58 -20.43 12.54
CA GLU A 242 -7.10 -21.81 12.58
C GLU A 242 -6.73 -22.31 11.18
N LEU A 243 -7.50 -21.90 10.17
CA LEU A 243 -7.19 -22.17 8.76
C LEU A 243 -5.85 -21.55 8.38
N VAL A 244 -5.63 -20.28 8.73
CA VAL A 244 -4.37 -19.56 8.45
C VAL A 244 -3.20 -20.17 9.23
N PHE A 245 -3.41 -20.56 10.49
CA PHE A 245 -2.39 -21.30 11.24
C PHE A 245 -1.96 -22.57 10.52
N GLU A 246 -2.93 -23.38 10.07
CA GLU A 246 -2.63 -24.65 9.40
C GLU A 246 -1.94 -24.45 8.04
N LEU A 247 -2.32 -23.40 7.31
CA LEU A 247 -1.63 -22.98 6.08
C LEU A 247 -0.16 -22.67 6.36
N ILE A 248 0.12 -21.75 7.29
CA ILE A 248 1.49 -21.30 7.60
C ILE A 248 2.32 -22.47 8.11
N ARG A 249 1.76 -23.28 9.02
CA ARG A 249 2.42 -24.47 9.57
C ARG A 249 2.82 -25.44 8.47
N THR A 250 1.92 -25.72 7.53
CA THR A 250 2.17 -26.64 6.41
C THR A 250 3.26 -26.11 5.49
N VAL A 251 3.21 -24.82 5.14
CA VAL A 251 4.21 -24.17 4.28
C VAL A 251 5.59 -24.19 4.94
N PHE A 252 5.69 -23.74 6.20
CA PHE A 252 6.97 -23.66 6.91
C PHE A 252 7.60 -25.04 7.11
N ASN A 253 6.80 -26.02 7.52
CA ASN A 253 7.30 -27.39 7.70
C ASN A 253 7.73 -28.03 6.37
N SER A 254 6.99 -27.80 5.28
CA SER A 254 7.35 -28.35 3.96
C SER A 254 8.62 -27.73 3.40
N ALA A 255 8.86 -26.44 3.69
CA ALA A 255 10.07 -25.72 3.28
C ALA A 255 11.24 -25.86 4.27
N GLY A 256 11.05 -26.56 5.40
CA GLY A 256 12.09 -26.70 6.45
C GLY A 256 12.44 -25.37 7.13
N LEU A 257 11.52 -24.40 7.14
CA LEU A 257 11.74 -23.08 7.70
C LEU A 257 11.53 -23.10 9.21
N PRO A 258 12.38 -22.41 10.00
CA PRO A 258 12.21 -22.34 11.43
C PRO A 258 11.01 -21.46 11.80
N GLU A 259 10.29 -21.84 12.85
CA GLU A 259 9.08 -21.15 13.32
C GLU A 259 9.33 -19.69 13.72
N ASN A 260 10.57 -19.34 14.06
CA ASN A 260 10.96 -18.00 14.48
C ASN A 260 11.55 -17.14 13.35
N LEU A 261 11.57 -17.63 12.09
CA LEU A 261 12.30 -17.00 10.99
C LEU A 261 12.05 -15.48 10.89
N TYR A 262 10.78 -15.07 10.85
CA TYR A 262 10.38 -13.66 10.74
C TYR A 262 10.04 -13.00 12.07
N SER A 263 10.09 -13.73 13.19
CA SER A 263 9.62 -13.26 14.49
C SER A 263 10.70 -13.20 15.57
N HIS A 264 11.94 -13.61 15.28
CA HIS A 264 13.01 -13.77 16.27
C HIS A 264 13.37 -12.51 17.08
N ASN A 265 13.10 -11.32 16.55
CA ASN A 265 13.36 -10.03 17.23
C ASN A 265 12.11 -9.40 17.85
N LEU A 266 10.97 -10.10 17.83
CA LEU A 266 9.72 -9.60 18.40
C LEU A 266 9.48 -10.21 19.78
N ASN A 267 8.71 -9.53 20.63
CA ASN A 267 8.29 -10.09 21.92
C ASN A 267 7.56 -11.43 21.76
N GLN A 268 6.79 -11.58 20.68
CA GLN A 268 6.24 -12.86 20.27
C GLN A 268 7.23 -13.54 19.32
N GLY A 269 8.18 -14.27 19.91
CA GLY A 269 9.33 -14.84 19.21
C GLY A 269 9.01 -15.95 18.18
N LEU A 270 7.76 -16.42 18.10
CA LEU A 270 7.32 -17.49 17.19
C LEU A 270 6.18 -17.02 16.28
N VAL A 271 6.18 -17.43 15.00
CA VAL A 271 5.17 -17.01 14.01
C VAL A 271 3.74 -17.36 14.45
N HIS A 272 3.49 -18.52 15.06
CA HIS A 272 2.15 -18.87 15.54
C HIS A 272 1.63 -17.91 16.65
N GLN A 273 2.53 -17.25 17.38
CA GLN A 273 2.18 -16.27 18.40
C GLN A 273 1.80 -14.91 17.79
N LEU A 274 2.23 -14.64 16.56
CA LEU A 274 1.86 -13.44 15.80
C LEU A 274 0.49 -13.55 15.16
N ILE A 275 0.06 -14.77 14.76
CA ILE A 275 -1.22 -15.00 14.08
C ILE A 275 -2.43 -14.38 14.82
N PRO A 276 -2.60 -14.56 16.14
CA PRO A 276 -3.70 -13.91 16.87
C PRO A 276 -3.65 -12.38 16.81
N ILE A 277 -2.46 -11.78 16.72
CA ILE A 277 -2.27 -10.31 16.64
C ILE A 277 -2.70 -9.82 15.25
N TRP A 278 -2.23 -10.47 14.19
CA TRP A 278 -2.62 -10.16 12.81
C TRP A 278 -4.13 -10.33 12.60
N TYR A 279 -4.70 -11.43 13.12
CA TYR A 279 -6.14 -11.68 13.05
C TYR A 279 -6.95 -10.59 13.78
N ARG A 280 -6.43 -10.07 14.90
CA ARG A 280 -7.09 -8.98 15.62
C ARG A 280 -7.06 -7.68 14.83
N HIS A 281 -5.95 -7.29 14.20
CA HIS A 281 -5.91 -6.11 13.32
C HIS A 281 -6.99 -6.20 12.22
N ARG A 282 -7.12 -7.38 11.59
CA ARG A 282 -8.19 -7.63 10.62
C ARG A 282 -9.59 -7.43 11.23
N ASN A 283 -9.86 -8.00 12.41
CA ASN A 283 -11.18 -7.86 13.05
C ASN A 283 -11.47 -6.43 13.51
N CYS A 284 -10.47 -5.70 14.00
CA CYS A 284 -10.59 -4.29 14.35
C CYS A 284 -10.99 -3.44 13.14
N LEU A 285 -10.36 -3.66 11.97
CA LEU A 285 -10.76 -2.98 10.75
C LEU A 285 -12.20 -3.33 10.32
N VAL A 286 -12.56 -4.62 10.33
CA VAL A 286 -13.89 -5.07 9.89
C VAL A 286 -15.03 -4.54 10.78
N HIS A 287 -14.82 -4.49 12.10
CA HIS A 287 -15.89 -4.16 13.05
C HIS A 287 -15.87 -2.70 13.52
N GLY A 288 -14.71 -2.05 13.51
CA GLY A 288 -14.54 -0.68 13.99
C GLY A 288 -14.00 0.30 12.96
N GLY A 289 -13.62 -0.15 11.75
CA GLY A 289 -12.93 0.71 10.78
C GLY A 289 -11.48 1.03 11.12
N GLY A 290 -10.91 0.38 12.15
CA GLY A 290 -9.52 0.56 12.56
C GLY A 290 -9.20 -0.03 13.93
N CYS A 291 -7.93 0.06 14.33
CA CYS A 291 -7.47 -0.35 15.66
C CYS A 291 -7.58 0.82 16.64
N PHE A 292 -8.34 0.65 17.73
CA PHE A 292 -8.50 1.64 18.80
C PHE A 292 -7.91 1.08 20.09
N ALA A 293 -6.58 1.08 20.21
CA ALA A 293 -5.88 0.48 21.34
C ALA A 293 -6.26 1.13 22.68
N ASP A 294 -6.57 2.43 22.67
CA ASP A 294 -6.88 3.19 23.87
C ASP A 294 -8.36 3.13 24.30
N ASP A 295 -9.27 2.74 23.41
CA ASP A 295 -10.71 2.71 23.68
C ASP A 295 -11.14 1.37 24.33
N PRO A 296 -11.49 1.36 25.64
CA PRO A 296 -11.87 0.13 26.33
C PRO A 296 -13.20 -0.46 25.86
N ASN A 297 -14.04 0.31 25.14
CA ASN A 297 -15.31 -0.20 24.59
C ASN A 297 -15.10 -1.06 23.34
N PHE A 298 -14.04 -0.77 22.57
CA PHE A 298 -13.66 -1.55 21.39
C PHE A 298 -12.61 -2.63 21.73
N CYS A 299 -11.83 -2.39 22.78
CA CYS A 299 -10.75 -3.27 23.18
C CYS A 299 -10.86 -3.64 24.66
N ASP A 300 -11.47 -4.80 24.94
CA ASP A 300 -11.53 -5.35 26.30
C ASP A 300 -10.12 -5.56 26.86
N ARG A 301 -9.77 -4.77 27.89
CA ARG A 301 -8.45 -4.76 28.52
C ARG A 301 -8.14 -6.03 29.32
N HIS A 302 -9.15 -6.85 29.60
CA HIS A 302 -9.01 -8.11 30.33
C HIS A 302 -8.90 -9.33 29.40
N ASP A 303 -9.09 -9.14 28.08
CA ASP A 303 -8.89 -10.21 27.10
C ASP A 303 -7.38 -10.39 26.82
N ASN A 304 -6.85 -11.59 27.06
CA ASN A 304 -5.47 -11.94 26.72
C ASN A 304 -5.11 -11.66 25.24
N ARG A 305 -6.09 -11.73 24.33
CA ARG A 305 -5.90 -11.37 22.92
C ARG A 305 -5.64 -9.88 22.75
N TYR A 306 -6.23 -9.03 23.60
CA TYR A 306 -5.96 -7.59 23.60
C TYR A 306 -4.59 -7.32 24.19
N ILE A 307 -4.27 -7.93 25.33
CA ILE A 307 -2.99 -7.72 26.02
C ILE A 307 -1.82 -7.97 25.07
N ASN A 308 -1.84 -9.06 24.30
CA ASN A 308 -0.79 -9.38 23.33
C ASN A 308 -0.72 -8.36 22.18
N CYS A 309 -1.87 -7.97 21.63
CA CYS A 309 -1.93 -6.98 20.55
C CYS A 309 -1.49 -5.59 21.01
N ASN A 310 -1.87 -5.18 22.22
CA ASN A 310 -1.48 -3.92 22.82
C ASN A 310 0.02 -3.91 23.16
N THR A 311 0.55 -5.05 23.62
CA THR A 311 2.00 -5.22 23.84
C THR A 311 2.76 -5.04 22.54
N ALA A 312 2.32 -5.67 21.45
CA ALA A 312 2.90 -5.50 20.12
C ALA A 312 2.81 -4.04 19.63
N HIS A 313 1.66 -3.39 19.82
CA HIS A 313 1.49 -1.97 19.50
C HIS A 313 2.48 -1.08 20.26
N ASN A 314 2.58 -1.26 21.58
CA ASN A 314 3.49 -0.49 22.43
C ASN A 314 4.97 -0.75 22.08
N GLU A 315 5.32 -1.97 21.69
CA GLU A 315 6.67 -2.28 21.19
C GLU A 315 7.00 -1.50 19.92
N ILE A 316 6.08 -1.44 18.95
CA ILE A 316 6.26 -0.66 17.71
C ILE A 316 6.39 0.84 18.03
N VAL A 317 5.50 1.37 18.86
CA VAL A 317 5.46 2.81 19.17
C VAL A 317 6.70 3.23 19.97
N SER A 318 7.11 2.44 20.96
CA SER A 318 8.28 2.73 21.79
C SER A 318 9.60 2.62 21.02
N SER A 319 9.72 1.65 20.11
CA SER A 319 10.92 1.50 19.27
C SER A 319 11.09 2.58 18.20
N ASN A 320 10.04 3.34 17.91
CA ASN A 320 10.00 4.29 16.79
C ASN A 320 9.62 5.72 17.19
N ASN A 321 9.95 6.15 18.42
CA ASN A 321 9.68 7.52 18.92
C ASN A 321 8.22 7.96 18.76
N GLY A 322 7.27 7.04 18.94
CA GLY A 322 5.85 7.35 18.82
C GLY A 322 5.28 7.24 17.40
N ILE A 323 6.12 7.07 16.37
CA ILE A 323 5.70 7.06 14.97
C ILE A 323 5.49 5.62 14.51
N ARG A 324 4.32 5.30 13.97
CA ARG A 324 4.02 4.01 13.34
C ARG A 324 3.68 4.20 11.86
N ASN A 325 4.40 3.50 10.98
CA ASN A 325 4.21 3.47 9.54
C ASN A 325 4.54 2.08 8.97
N ALA A 326 4.25 1.87 7.68
CA ALA A 326 4.44 0.57 7.03
C ALA A 326 5.91 0.11 6.94
N PHE A 327 6.88 1.01 7.17
CA PHE A 327 8.31 0.68 7.16
C PHE A 327 8.80 0.25 8.54
N ASN A 328 8.29 0.85 9.61
CA ASN A 328 8.79 0.64 10.96
C ASN A 328 7.92 -0.27 11.84
N ASP A 329 6.75 -0.66 11.35
CA ASP A 329 5.92 -1.71 11.95
C ASP A 329 6.52 -3.10 11.67
N SER A 330 7.25 -3.63 12.65
CA SER A 330 7.96 -4.90 12.59
C SER A 330 7.01 -6.13 12.52
N TYR A 331 5.83 -6.02 13.11
CA TYR A 331 4.79 -7.06 13.04
C TYR A 331 4.16 -7.12 11.65
N LEU A 332 3.97 -5.97 11.01
CA LEU A 332 3.47 -5.88 9.65
C LEU A 332 4.50 -6.41 8.65
N ARG A 333 5.78 -6.10 8.87
CA ARG A 333 6.88 -6.66 8.08
C ARG A 333 6.89 -8.19 8.17
N SER A 334 6.76 -8.73 9.38
CA SER A 334 6.68 -10.18 9.61
C SER A 334 5.48 -10.82 8.89
N LEU A 335 4.33 -10.14 8.87
CA LEU A 335 3.16 -10.58 8.10
C LEU A 335 3.45 -10.56 6.59
N LYS A 336 4.05 -9.49 6.06
CA LYS A 336 4.44 -9.39 4.64
C LYS A 336 5.38 -10.53 4.24
N ASP A 337 6.40 -10.79 5.04
CA ASP A 337 7.38 -11.83 4.77
C ASP A 337 6.75 -13.23 4.84
N THR A 338 5.86 -13.46 5.81
CA THR A 338 5.08 -14.70 5.90
C THR A 338 4.17 -14.90 4.68
N VAL A 339 3.49 -13.84 4.22
CA VAL A 339 2.68 -13.86 2.99
C VAL A 339 3.54 -14.18 1.77
N ASN A 340 4.75 -13.61 1.69
CA ASN A 340 5.68 -13.87 0.59
C ASN A 340 6.06 -15.35 0.52
N GLU A 341 6.38 -15.97 1.66
CA GLU A 341 6.71 -17.41 1.69
C GLU A 341 5.52 -18.29 1.33
N VAL A 342 4.32 -17.96 1.82
CA VAL A 342 3.10 -18.66 1.42
C VAL A 342 2.88 -18.55 -0.09
N LEU A 343 2.97 -17.35 -0.67
CA LEU A 343 2.82 -17.17 -2.12
C LEU A 343 3.90 -17.89 -2.93
N ARG A 344 5.15 -17.90 -2.45
CA ARG A 344 6.24 -18.66 -3.09
C ARG A 344 5.94 -20.15 -3.11
N ALA A 345 5.37 -20.68 -2.03
CA ALA A 345 4.94 -22.08 -1.97
C ALA A 345 3.76 -22.38 -2.90
N GLU A 346 2.87 -21.42 -3.18
CA GLU A 346 1.79 -21.58 -4.17
C GLU A 346 2.25 -21.46 -5.62
N LEU A 347 3.38 -20.77 -5.86
CA LEU A 347 3.97 -20.62 -7.19
C LEU A 347 4.72 -21.88 -7.67
N TYR A 348 5.04 -22.79 -6.74
CA TYR A 348 5.69 -24.08 -6.96
C TYR A 348 4.68 -25.22 -6.95
#